data_AF-A0A2N6LHR0-F1
#
_entry.id   AF-A0A2N6LHR0-F1
#
_cell.length_a   1.000
_cell.length_b   1.000
_cell.length_c   1.000
_cell.angle_alpha   90.00
_cell.angle_beta   90.00
_cell.angle_gamma   90.00
#
_symmetry.space_group_name_H-M   'P 1'
#
loop_
_entity.id
_entity.type
_entity.pdbx_description
1 polymer ?
#
loop_
_entity_poly.entity_id
_entity_poly.type
_entity_poly.pdbx_seq_one_letter_code
_entity_poly.pdbx_strand_id
1 'polypeptide(L)'
;MLVLTACTTSVLTPPHELVEKAIALQLEKTQQQLNQQLDLDFQGFQINHLSITQEKPLTIQNLITYQVRGTYDFTFKLPKRKLTQLNKPFEVYLQLQKEGKTWRLLLPEQSRKDTELVWHSYLIE
;
A
#
# COMPACT_ATOMS: atom_id res chain seq x y z
N MET A 1 -8.83 21.48 41.69
CA MET A 1 -8.72 20.21 40.94
C MET A 1 -8.85 20.53 39.46
N LEU A 2 -7.73 20.60 38.73
CA LEU A 2 -7.77 20.55 37.27
C LEU A 2 -7.70 19.08 36.87
N VAL A 3 -8.79 18.56 36.32
CA VAL A 3 -8.79 17.24 35.70
C VAL A 3 -8.34 17.47 34.26
N LEU A 4 -7.07 17.16 33.97
CA LEU A 4 -6.58 17.09 32.61
C LEU A 4 -7.24 15.87 31.95
N THR A 5 -8.30 16.09 31.19
CA THR A 5 -8.81 15.10 30.25
C THR A 5 -7.76 14.94 29.16
N ALA A 6 -6.89 13.94 29.30
CA ALA A 6 -6.09 13.45 28.19
C ALA A 6 -7.09 12.95 27.14
N CYS A 7 -7.27 13.71 26.05
CA CYS A 7 -7.85 13.16 24.84
C CYS A 7 -6.93 12.02 24.42
N THR A 8 -7.35 10.79 24.69
CA THR A 8 -6.72 9.61 24.13
C THR A 8 -6.94 9.69 22.62
N THR A 9 -6.01 10.31 21.91
CA THR A 9 -5.92 10.19 20.46
C THR A 9 -5.65 8.71 20.21
N SER A 10 -6.70 7.96 19.91
CA SER A 10 -6.54 6.63 19.34
C SER A 10 -5.64 6.80 18.12
N VAL A 11 -4.45 6.23 18.21
CA VAL A 11 -3.50 6.23 17.10
C VAL A 11 -4.20 5.45 15.99
N LEU A 12 -4.72 6.17 14.99
CA LEU A 12 -5.44 5.61 13.86
C LEU A 12 -4.48 4.73 13.06
N THR A 13 -4.55 3.42 13.26
CA THR A 13 -3.83 2.46 12.44
C THR A 13 -4.57 2.24 11.11
N PRO A 14 -3.85 1.91 10.03
CA PRO A 14 -4.46 1.57 8.76
C PRO A 14 -5.42 0.37 8.90
N PRO A 15 -6.67 0.45 8.44
CA PRO A 15 -7.55 -0.71 8.38
C PRO A 15 -6.99 -1.80 7.46
N HIS A 16 -7.24 -3.07 7.76
CA HIS A 16 -6.78 -4.19 6.92
C HIS A 16 -7.24 -4.07 5.46
N GLU A 17 -8.51 -3.70 5.24
CA GLU A 17 -9.07 -3.49 3.89
C GLU A 17 -8.33 -2.39 3.13
N LEU A 18 -7.88 -1.34 3.83
CA LEU A 18 -7.09 -0.27 3.22
C LEU A 18 -5.74 -0.79 2.72
N VAL A 19 -5.09 -1.67 3.50
CA VAL A 19 -3.83 -2.31 3.10
C VAL A 19 -4.03 -3.19 1.88
N GLU A 20 -5.11 -3.97 1.84
CA GLU A 20 -5.47 -4.80 0.68
C GLU A 20 -5.69 -3.95 -0.59
N LYS A 21 -6.48 -2.87 -0.48
CA LYS A 21 -6.71 -1.92 -1.58
C LYS A 21 -5.42 -1.25 -2.06
N ALA A 22 -4.52 -0.91 -1.14
CA ALA A 22 -3.22 -0.34 -1.50
C ALA A 22 -2.34 -1.33 -2.27
N ILE A 23 -2.32 -2.61 -1.86
CA ILE A 23 -1.62 -3.67 -2.59
C ILE A 23 -2.25 -3.87 -3.97
N ALA A 24 -3.58 -3.89 -4.07
CA ALA A 24 -4.30 -4.00 -5.34
C ALA A 24 -3.92 -2.86 -6.30
N LEU A 25 -3.92 -1.62 -5.82
CA LEU A 25 -3.54 -0.45 -6.62
C LEU A 25 -2.08 -0.52 -7.10
N GLN A 26 -1.15 -1.01 -6.28
CA GLN A 26 0.23 -1.27 -6.72
C GLN A 26 0.27 -2.31 -7.84
N LEU A 27 -0.46 -3.41 -7.68
CA LEU A 27 -0.51 -4.50 -8.66
C LEU A 27 -1.13 -4.06 -9.98
N GLU A 28 -2.20 -3.26 -9.95
CA GLU A 28 -2.82 -2.67 -11.15
C GLU A 28 -1.84 -1.80 -11.93
N LYS A 29 -1.03 -0.99 -11.23
CA LYS A 29 0.01 -0.18 -11.87
C LYS A 29 1.10 -1.04 -12.51
N THR A 30 1.62 -2.03 -11.77
CA THR A 30 2.61 -2.98 -12.31
C THR A 30 2.07 -3.73 -13.52
N GLN A 31 0.79 -4.11 -13.46
CA GLN A 31 0.11 -4.77 -14.55
C GLN A 31 0.02 -3.91 -15.80
N GLN A 32 -0.43 -2.66 -15.68
CA GLN A 32 -0.55 -1.76 -16.82
C GLN A 32 0.81 -1.61 -17.52
N GLN A 33 1.89 -1.53 -16.74
CA GLN A 33 3.26 -1.49 -17.25
C GLN A 33 3.65 -2.81 -17.95
N LEU A 34 3.34 -3.97 -17.36
CA LEU A 34 3.67 -5.28 -17.93
C LEU A 34 2.89 -5.57 -19.22
N ASN A 35 1.59 -5.24 -19.27
CA ASN A 35 0.77 -5.44 -20.47
C ASN A 35 1.31 -4.62 -21.65
N GLN A 36 1.80 -3.40 -21.39
CA GLN A 36 2.45 -2.57 -22.41
C GLN A 36 3.77 -3.16 -22.92
N GLN A 37 4.50 -3.92 -22.09
CA GLN A 37 5.82 -4.45 -22.44
C GLN A 37 5.79 -5.85 -23.04
N LEU A 38 4.82 -6.69 -22.65
CA LEU A 38 4.83 -8.12 -22.93
C LEU A 38 3.64 -8.61 -23.78
N ASP A 39 2.75 -7.72 -24.21
CA ASP A 39 1.52 -8.04 -24.97
C ASP A 39 0.71 -9.18 -24.32
N LEU A 40 0.49 -9.05 -23.00
CA LEU A 40 -0.23 -10.05 -22.21
C LEU A 40 -1.71 -9.70 -22.12
N ASP A 41 -2.57 -10.65 -22.49
CA ASP A 41 -4.01 -10.59 -22.23
C ASP A 41 -4.30 -10.95 -20.77
N PHE A 42 -4.44 -9.92 -19.93
CA PHE A 42 -4.67 -10.12 -18.51
C PHE A 42 -6.15 -10.19 -18.14
N GLN A 43 -6.53 -11.20 -17.35
CA GLN A 43 -7.93 -11.47 -17.01
C GLN A 43 -8.31 -11.22 -15.54
N GLY A 44 -7.40 -10.73 -14.71
CA GLY A 44 -7.67 -10.44 -13.30
C GLY A 44 -6.67 -11.10 -12.35
N PHE A 45 -6.58 -10.56 -11.14
CA PHE A 45 -5.78 -11.12 -10.05
C PHE A 45 -6.63 -11.35 -8.82
N GLN A 46 -6.09 -12.12 -7.87
CA GLN A 46 -6.66 -12.31 -6.54
C GLN A 46 -5.55 -12.19 -5.50
N ILE A 47 -5.85 -11.46 -4.42
CA ILE A 47 -5.05 -11.39 -3.21
C ILE A 47 -5.78 -12.27 -2.18
N ASN A 48 -5.07 -13.22 -1.57
CA ASN A 48 -5.60 -14.08 -0.52
C ASN A 48 -4.62 -14.14 0.64
N HIS A 49 -5.10 -14.57 1.82
CA HIS A 49 -4.26 -14.78 3.01
C HIS A 49 -3.34 -13.59 3.34
N LEU A 50 -3.87 -12.37 3.24
CA LEU A 50 -3.13 -11.18 3.63
C LEU A 50 -2.80 -11.25 5.13
N SER A 51 -1.52 -11.12 5.45
CA SER A 51 -1.00 -11.14 6.80
C SER A 51 -0.09 -9.95 7.00
N ILE A 52 -0.48 -9.05 7.90
CA ILE A 52 0.31 -7.87 8.29
C ILE A 52 1.24 -8.29 9.43
N THR A 53 2.54 -8.16 9.21
CA THR A 53 3.57 -8.55 10.21
C THR A 53 4.18 -7.35 10.92
N GLN A 54 4.10 -6.15 10.32
CA GLN A 54 4.65 -4.94 10.89
C GLN A 54 3.88 -3.69 10.45
N GLU A 55 3.60 -2.82 11.41
CA GLU A 55 3.08 -1.47 11.18
C GLU A 55 3.96 -0.47 11.92
N LYS A 56 4.74 0.31 11.18
CA LYS A 56 5.65 1.30 11.75
C LYS A 56 5.20 2.71 11.40
N PRO A 57 4.82 3.54 12.39
CA PRO A 57 4.55 4.95 12.15
C PRO A 57 5.85 5.71 11.85
N LEU A 58 5.77 6.63 10.90
CA LEU A 58 6.82 7.57 10.50
C LEU A 58 6.17 8.87 10.01
N THR A 59 6.99 9.90 9.77
CA THR A 59 6.52 11.20 9.25
C THR A 59 7.10 11.45 7.88
N ILE A 60 6.23 11.66 6.88
CA ILE A 60 6.61 12.12 5.53
C ILE A 60 5.84 13.40 5.25
N GLN A 61 6.53 14.47 4.83
CA GLN A 61 5.94 15.78 4.52
C GLN A 61 5.01 16.30 5.64
N ASN A 62 5.46 16.17 6.90
CA ASN A 62 4.71 16.58 8.11
C ASN A 62 3.37 15.86 8.33
N LEU A 63 3.16 14.71 7.70
CA LEU A 63 1.96 13.87 7.89
C LEU A 63 2.33 12.49 8.44
N ILE A 64 1.45 11.95 9.29
CA ILE A 64 1.57 10.59 9.82
C ILE A 64 1.46 9.62 8.65
N THR A 65 2.47 8.77 8.52
CA THR A 65 2.52 7.70 7.52
C THR A 65 2.86 6.39 8.19
N TYR A 66 2.19 5.32 7.79
CA TYR A 66 2.50 3.96 8.24
C TYR A 66 3.24 3.23 7.15
N GLN A 67 4.43 2.72 7.49
CA GLN A 67 5.09 1.67 6.73
C GLN A 67 4.50 0.34 7.19
N VAL A 68 3.72 -0.28 6.31
CA VAL A 68 3.06 -1.57 6.57
C VAL A 68 3.75 -2.65 5.75
N ARG A 69 4.12 -3.74 6.41
CA ARG A 69 4.79 -4.89 5.81
C ARG A 69 4.09 -6.18 6.18
N GLY A 70 4.25 -7.17 5.33
CA GLY A 70 3.64 -8.48 5.53
C GLY A 70 3.78 -9.39 4.33
N THR A 71 2.90 -10.37 4.25
CA THR A 71 2.84 -11.33 3.15
C THR A 71 1.41 -11.52 2.66
N TYR A 72 1.28 -11.98 1.42
CA TYR A 72 -0.01 -12.39 0.85
C TYR A 72 0.19 -13.47 -0.22
N ASP A 73 -0.86 -14.21 -0.50
CA ASP A 73 -0.91 -15.11 -1.64
C ASP A 73 -1.50 -14.37 -2.84
N PHE A 74 -0.82 -14.49 -3.98
CA PHE A 74 -1.18 -13.81 -5.22
C PHE A 74 -1.53 -14.83 -6.28
N THR A 75 -2.71 -14.70 -6.90
CA THR A 75 -3.04 -15.47 -8.11
C THR A 75 -3.24 -14.53 -9.28
N PHE A 76 -2.46 -14.76 -10.34
CA PHE A 76 -2.50 -14.05 -11.62
C PHE A 76 -3.22 -14.91 -12.66
N LYS A 77 -4.23 -14.36 -13.34
CA LYS A 77 -5.03 -15.09 -14.35
C LYS A 77 -4.67 -14.63 -15.77
N LEU A 78 -4.36 -15.62 -16.60
CA LEU A 78 -4.19 -15.51 -18.05
C LEU A 78 -5.24 -16.40 -18.74
N PRO A 79 -5.49 -16.23 -20.05
CA PRO A 79 -6.58 -16.92 -20.74
C PRO A 79 -6.47 -18.45 -20.67
N LYS A 80 -5.25 -18.97 -20.66
CA LYS A 80 -4.97 -20.43 -20.68
C LYS A 80 -4.38 -20.97 -19.38
N ARG A 81 -4.05 -20.11 -18.41
CA ARG A 81 -3.34 -20.53 -17.20
C ARG A 81 -3.56 -19.58 -16.03
N LYS A 82 -3.33 -20.10 -14.83
CA LYS A 82 -3.24 -19.30 -13.61
C LYS A 82 -1.86 -19.52 -13.00
N LEU A 83 -1.27 -18.46 -12.47
CA LEU A 83 -0.01 -18.51 -11.76
C LEU A 83 -0.26 -18.06 -10.33
N THR A 84 0.06 -18.92 -9.36
CA THR A 84 -0.10 -18.61 -7.95
C THR A 84 1.27 -18.50 -7.30
N GLN A 85 1.47 -17.42 -6.55
CA GLN A 85 2.66 -17.16 -5.74
C GLN A 85 2.20 -17.08 -4.28
N LEU A 86 2.72 -17.97 -3.45
CA LEU A 86 2.39 -18.01 -2.03
C LEU A 86 3.36 -17.15 -1.22
N ASN A 87 2.89 -16.57 -0.12
CA ASN A 87 3.70 -15.79 0.82
C ASN A 87 4.55 -14.69 0.16
N LYS A 88 4.01 -14.03 -0.87
CA LYS A 88 4.67 -12.91 -1.52
C LYS A 88 4.80 -11.74 -0.52
N PRO A 89 6.01 -11.22 -0.27
CA PRO A 89 6.17 -10.08 0.62
C PRO A 89 5.58 -8.81 -0.01
N PHE A 90 5.12 -7.91 0.84
CA PHE A 90 4.71 -6.57 0.45
C PHE A 90 5.25 -5.51 1.41
N GLU A 91 5.34 -4.29 0.89
CA GLU A 91 5.59 -3.08 1.65
C GLU A 91 4.79 -1.94 1.04
N VAL A 92 3.95 -1.30 1.86
CA VAL A 92 3.15 -0.14 1.45
C VAL A 92 3.33 1.01 2.44
N TYR A 93 3.24 2.24 1.95
CA TYR A 93 3.30 3.45 2.75
C TYR A 93 1.94 4.13 2.72
N LEU A 94 1.26 4.20 3.86
CA LEU A 94 -0.11 4.71 3.98
C LEU A 94 -0.10 6.01 4.77
N GLN A 95 -0.37 7.12 4.10
CA GLN A 95 -0.33 8.46 4.68
C GLN A 95 -1.73 8.94 5.03
N LEU A 96 -1.94 9.26 6.31
CA LEU A 96 -3.17 9.89 6.80
C LEU A 96 -3.15 11.38 6.44
N GLN A 97 -4.18 11.86 5.76
CA GLN A 97 -4.29 13.27 5.38
C GLN A 97 -4.69 14.16 6.57
N LYS A 98 -4.55 15.48 6.41
CA LYS A 98 -4.76 16.48 7.47
C LYS A 98 -6.15 16.42 8.10
N GLU A 99 -7.14 16.01 7.33
CA GLU A 99 -8.53 15.84 7.76
C GLU A 99 -8.72 14.64 8.70
N GLY A 100 -7.72 13.75 8.80
CA GLY A 100 -7.72 12.57 9.66
C GLY A 100 -8.69 11.47 9.22
N LYS A 101 -9.21 11.54 7.99
CA LYS A 101 -10.28 10.66 7.48
C LYS A 101 -9.89 9.89 6.23
N THR A 102 -8.97 10.42 5.44
CA THR A 102 -8.60 9.85 4.16
C THR A 102 -7.16 9.38 4.17
N TRP A 103 -6.93 8.27 3.51
CA TRP A 103 -5.62 7.64 3.39
C TRP A 103 -5.14 7.72 1.95
N ARG A 104 -3.83 7.88 1.79
CA ARG A 104 -3.17 7.87 0.47
C ARG A 104 -2.03 6.87 0.46
N LEU A 105 -1.90 6.16 -0.65
CA LEU A 105 -0.76 5.31 -0.92
C LEU A 105 0.40 6.18 -1.40
N LEU A 106 1.54 6.10 -0.73
CA LEU A 106 2.79 6.70 -1.19
C LEU A 106 3.64 5.65 -1.90
N LEU A 107 4.09 5.97 -3.11
CA LEU A 107 5.08 5.19 -3.86
C LEU A 107 6.36 5.99 -4.00
N PRO A 108 7.51 5.45 -3.59
CA PRO A 108 8.79 6.11 -3.79
C PRO A 108 9.16 6.02 -5.27
N GLU A 109 9.52 7.16 -5.87
CA GLU A 109 10.21 7.19 -7.15
C GLU A 109 11.72 7.24 -6.90
N GLN A 110 12.44 6.24 -7.41
CA GLN A 110 13.90 6.30 -7.42
C GLN A 110 14.35 7.27 -8.52
N SER A 111 14.65 8.51 -8.12
CA SER A 111 15.35 9.46 -8.98
C SER A 111 16.78 8.95 -9.24
N ARG A 112 17.24 8.95 -10.50
CA ARG A 112 18.64 8.63 -10.87
C ARG A 112 19.67 9.58 -10.23
N LYS A 113 19.24 10.68 -9.62
CA LYS A 113 20.11 11.61 -8.89
C LYS A 113 19.95 11.37 -7.39
N ASP A 114 21.01 10.81 -6.84
CA ASP A 114 21.19 10.09 -5.58
C ASP A 114 20.99 10.91 -4.28
N THR A 115 19.97 11.78 -4.19
CA THR A 115 19.82 12.62 -2.97
C THR A 115 18.40 12.86 -2.45
N GLU A 116 17.33 12.72 -3.26
CA GLU A 116 15.96 12.96 -2.77
C GLU A 116 14.98 11.87 -3.19
N LEU A 117 14.34 11.25 -2.18
CA LEU A 117 13.23 10.33 -2.38
C LEU A 117 11.97 11.14 -2.72
N VAL A 118 11.55 11.09 -3.99
CA VAL A 118 10.30 11.72 -4.42
C VAL A 118 9.15 10.75 -4.16
N TRP A 119 8.09 11.22 -3.51
CA TRP A 119 6.92 10.39 -3.18
C TRP A 119 5.75 10.75 -4.08
N HIS A 120 5.27 9.77 -4.84
CA HIS A 120 3.99 9.87 -5.55
C HIS A 120 2.85 9.46 -4.63
N SER A 121 1.80 10.29 -4.59
CA SER A 121 0.68 10.10 -3.69
C SER A 121 -0.59 9.76 -4.45
N TYR A 122 -1.16 8.58 -4.17
CA TYR A 122 -2.36 8.07 -4.83
C TYR A 122 -3.52 7.95 -3.84
N LEU A 123 -4.72 8.30 -4.29
CA LEU A 123 -5.93 8.08 -3.50
C LEU A 123 -6.21 6.57 -3.45
N ILE A 124 -6.67 6.09 -2.30
CA ILE A 124 -7.20 4.74 -2.14
C ILE A 124 -8.72 4.89 -1.99
N GLU A 125 -9.49 4.34 -2.94
CA GLU A 125 -10.95 4.39 -2.98
C GLU A 125 -11.59 3.15 -2.32
#